data_AF-W9HPQ5-F1
#
_entry.id   AF-W9HPQ5-F1
#
_cell.length_a   1.000
_cell.length_b   1.000
_cell.length_c   1.000
_cell.angle_alpha   90.00
_cell.angle_beta   90.00
_cell.angle_gamma   90.00
#
_symmetry.space_group_name_H-M   'P 1'
#
loop_
_entity.id
_entity.type
_entity.pdbx_description
1 polymer ?
#
loop_
_entity_poly.entity_id
_entity_poly.type
_entity_poly.pdbx_seq_one_letter_code
_entity_poly.pdbx_strand_id
1 'polypeptide(L)'
;MALASETLIQANQIRRQFGMTENKTQDEIASDVLFIRENGITLEFTTMNGSAIVKQADVVLMSFPLGYNDNYTDQNGLDDLDYYANKQSPDGPAMTWAIYSIVADELSPSGCSAYTYSQYSYKPYTRPPFYQLSEQLVDNATVNGGTHPAYPFLTGHGGANQVTIFGYLGLRLFPDQGLHVNPNLPPQIPYLKYRTFYWRGWPISAWSNYTHTTISRHPTTKPLDVADSRYANKGITVYAGKMGDSALHHLTFDEPVVIKNRQISSVNTVHGNLAQCRPVKSSNSYEPGQFPIAAVDGATSTKWQPSKAAEVSSLTVSLAKKDVGSKVKGFYFDWADAPPINVTVLFHNKTIDDPTNVYGTSSYDSGYDVVVSIKKVKLSDAYNAKTDNLDAVVMPTGNTTNVTLPEPVPLSRYATLLIAGNQALDKVDLKAGNGTGATVAEWAILH
;
A
#
# COMPACT_ATOMS: atom_id res chain seq x y z
N MET A 1 4.29 -23.86 -3.41
CA MET A 1 5.20 -24.71 -2.60
C MET A 1 5.14 -24.35 -1.12
N ALA A 2 5.30 -23.08 -0.74
CA ALA A 2 5.20 -22.61 0.65
C ALA A 2 3.92 -23.10 1.38
N LEU A 3 2.74 -22.98 0.76
CA LEU A 3 1.49 -23.47 1.35
C LEU A 3 1.53 -24.97 1.70
N ALA A 4 2.17 -25.80 0.86
CA ALA A 4 2.28 -27.23 1.12
C ALA A 4 3.21 -27.50 2.31
N SER A 5 4.36 -26.84 2.37
CA SER A 5 5.30 -26.93 3.51
C SER A 5 4.63 -26.49 4.81
N GLU A 6 4.02 -25.30 4.82
CA GLU A 6 3.35 -24.77 6.01
C GLU A 6 2.21 -25.67 6.50
N THR A 7 1.43 -26.24 5.57
CA THR A 7 0.35 -27.18 5.92
C THR A 7 0.90 -28.42 6.63
N LEU A 8 2.03 -28.96 6.17
CA LEU A 8 2.66 -30.15 6.76
C LEU A 8 3.27 -29.83 8.13
N ILE A 9 3.94 -28.67 8.26
CA ILE A 9 4.48 -28.17 9.53
C ILE A 9 3.34 -28.01 10.56
N GLN A 10 2.27 -27.30 10.19
CA GLN A 10 1.12 -27.08 11.07
C GLN A 10 0.40 -28.38 11.43
N ALA A 11 0.34 -29.37 10.52
CA ALA A 11 -0.23 -30.66 10.82
C ALA A 11 0.52 -31.35 11.98
N ASN A 12 1.86 -31.34 11.97
CA ASN A 12 2.66 -31.89 13.07
C ASN A 12 2.54 -31.08 14.37
N GLN A 13 2.50 -29.75 14.28
CA GLN A 13 2.22 -28.89 15.45
C GLN A 13 0.88 -29.26 16.10
N ILE A 14 -0.18 -29.45 15.30
CA ILE A 14 -1.50 -29.83 15.79
C ILE A 14 -1.47 -31.24 16.39
N ARG A 15 -0.83 -32.22 15.73
CA ARG A 15 -0.67 -33.58 16.27
C ARG A 15 -0.04 -33.55 17.66
N ARG A 16 1.03 -32.77 17.85
CA ARG A 16 1.69 -32.58 19.14
C ARG A 16 0.73 -32.01 20.19
N GLN A 17 -0.11 -31.03 19.84
CA GLN A 17 -1.11 -30.46 20.76
C GLN A 17 -2.17 -31.48 21.20
N PHE A 18 -2.50 -32.45 20.34
CA PHE A 18 -3.42 -33.55 20.65
C PHE A 18 -2.72 -34.77 21.30
N GLY A 19 -1.43 -34.67 21.66
CA GLY A 19 -0.67 -35.79 22.24
C GLY A 19 -0.42 -36.94 21.26
N MET A 20 -0.56 -36.69 19.95
CA MET A 20 -0.28 -37.65 18.89
C MET A 20 1.18 -37.58 18.46
N THR A 21 1.76 -38.72 18.06
CA THR A 21 3.13 -38.76 17.50
C THR A 21 3.22 -37.97 16.20
N GLU A 22 4.22 -37.12 16.05
CA GLU A 22 4.51 -36.37 14.82
C GLU A 22 4.92 -37.31 13.66
N ASN A 23 4.60 -36.92 12.43
CA ASN A 23 4.91 -37.68 11.24
C ASN A 23 6.20 -37.14 10.59
N LYS A 24 7.31 -37.85 10.79
CA LYS A 24 8.64 -37.44 10.29
C LYS A 24 8.69 -37.28 8.77
N THR A 25 7.97 -38.09 8.02
CA THR A 25 7.92 -37.96 6.55
C THR A 25 7.27 -36.63 6.13
N GLN A 26 6.34 -36.08 6.92
CA GLN A 26 5.77 -34.76 6.66
C GLN A 26 6.80 -33.65 6.91
N ASP A 27 7.61 -33.77 7.95
CA ASP A 27 8.69 -32.82 8.22
C ASP A 27 9.72 -32.83 7.09
N GLU A 28 10.14 -34.03 6.64
CA GLU A 28 11.08 -34.20 5.51
C GLU A 28 10.55 -33.54 4.22
N ILE A 29 9.29 -33.81 3.86
CA ILE A 29 8.67 -33.20 2.68
C ILE A 29 8.56 -31.68 2.84
N ALA A 30 8.22 -31.19 4.04
CA ALA A 30 8.09 -29.76 4.30
C ALA A 30 9.43 -29.03 4.14
N SER A 31 10.53 -29.64 4.57
CA SER A 31 11.88 -29.07 4.44
C SER A 31 12.45 -29.14 3.02
N ASP A 32 11.95 -30.06 2.18
CA ASP A 32 12.45 -30.30 0.82
C ASP A 32 11.62 -29.59 -0.28
N VAL A 33 10.67 -28.73 0.09
CA VAL A 33 9.90 -27.99 -0.93
C VAL A 33 10.79 -27.06 -1.73
N LEU A 34 10.65 -27.10 -3.07
CA LEU A 34 11.36 -26.18 -3.94
C LEU A 34 10.89 -24.74 -3.71
N PHE A 35 11.84 -23.89 -3.36
CA PHE A 35 11.63 -22.48 -3.11
C PHE A 35 12.75 -21.67 -3.78
N ILE A 36 12.45 -21.04 -4.92
CA ILE A 36 13.46 -20.38 -5.76
C ILE A 36 13.39 -18.87 -5.55
N ARG A 37 14.55 -18.26 -5.35
CA ARG A 37 14.71 -16.82 -5.27
C ARG A 37 15.87 -16.36 -6.12
N GLU A 38 15.70 -15.25 -6.82
CA GLU A 38 16.72 -14.61 -7.65
C GLU A 38 16.79 -13.12 -7.31
N ASN A 39 17.99 -12.59 -7.08
CA ASN A 39 18.22 -11.18 -6.74
C ASN A 39 17.36 -10.66 -5.56
N GLY A 40 17.05 -11.53 -4.59
CA GLY A 40 16.20 -11.18 -3.44
C GLY A 40 14.70 -11.28 -3.72
N ILE A 41 14.27 -11.68 -4.92
CA ILE A 41 12.85 -11.86 -5.28
C ILE A 41 12.51 -13.33 -5.35
N THR A 42 11.41 -13.73 -4.73
CA THR A 42 10.84 -15.07 -4.85
C THR A 42 10.17 -15.22 -6.21
N LEU A 43 10.46 -16.29 -6.94
CA LEU A 43 9.84 -16.54 -8.23
C LEU A 43 8.45 -17.14 -8.06
N GLU A 44 7.46 -16.59 -8.78
CA GLU A 44 6.07 -17.10 -8.81
C GLU A 44 6.00 -18.52 -9.37
N PHE A 45 6.85 -18.82 -10.36
CA PHE A 45 7.01 -20.15 -10.95
C PHE A 45 8.45 -20.37 -11.43
N THR A 46 8.85 -21.63 -11.62
CA THR A 46 10.26 -22.03 -11.82
C THR A 46 10.97 -21.44 -13.03
N THR A 47 10.22 -20.96 -14.02
CA THR A 47 10.75 -20.36 -15.26
C THR A 47 10.32 -18.90 -15.40
N MET A 48 9.93 -18.25 -14.30
CA MET A 48 9.57 -16.84 -14.30
C MET A 48 10.79 -16.00 -14.67
N ASN A 49 10.58 -15.03 -15.57
CA ASN A 49 11.57 -14.01 -15.91
C ASN A 49 11.02 -12.61 -15.60
N GLY A 50 11.83 -11.57 -15.77
CA GLY A 50 11.47 -10.18 -15.49
C GLY A 50 10.31 -9.60 -16.32
N SER A 51 9.93 -10.26 -17.42
CA SER A 51 8.83 -9.84 -18.29
C SER A 51 7.45 -10.33 -17.83
N ALA A 52 7.40 -11.20 -16.82
CA ALA A 52 6.15 -11.74 -16.29
C ALA A 52 5.25 -10.61 -15.73
N ILE A 53 3.99 -10.61 -16.16
CA ILE A 53 2.94 -9.72 -15.65
C ILE A 53 2.09 -10.53 -14.68
N VAL A 54 1.90 -10.00 -13.47
CA VAL A 54 1.16 -10.69 -12.42
C VAL A 54 -0.31 -10.27 -12.45
N LYS A 55 -1.20 -11.24 -12.63
CA LYS A 55 -2.65 -10.97 -12.70
C LYS A 55 -3.23 -10.64 -11.34
N GLN A 56 -2.81 -11.32 -10.28
CA GLN A 56 -3.37 -11.18 -8.94
C GLN A 56 -2.33 -11.56 -7.88
N ALA A 57 -2.62 -11.28 -6.61
CA ALA A 57 -1.75 -11.66 -5.51
C ALA A 57 -1.42 -13.18 -5.54
N ASP A 58 -0.13 -13.50 -5.62
CA ASP A 58 0.40 -14.86 -5.57
C ASP A 58 1.51 -14.95 -4.51
N VAL A 59 2.74 -14.53 -4.83
CA VAL A 59 3.89 -14.59 -3.90
C VAL A 59 3.63 -13.84 -2.59
N VAL A 60 2.98 -12.67 -2.66
CA VAL A 60 2.63 -11.88 -1.46
C VAL A 60 1.69 -12.63 -0.50
N LEU A 61 0.98 -13.68 -0.96
CA LEU A 61 0.16 -14.54 -0.11
C LEU A 61 0.97 -15.35 0.90
N MET A 62 2.29 -15.49 0.69
CA MET A 62 3.21 -16.10 1.64
C MET A 62 3.33 -15.31 2.93
N SER A 63 3.31 -13.98 2.84
CA SER A 63 3.30 -13.10 4.02
C SER A 63 1.92 -13.12 4.68
N PHE A 64 0.87 -12.80 3.93
CA PHE A 64 -0.51 -12.90 4.40
C PHE A 64 -1.43 -13.46 3.31
N PRO A 65 -2.25 -14.48 3.59
CA PRO A 65 -2.61 -14.97 4.93
C PRO A 65 -1.73 -16.09 5.48
N LEU A 66 -0.75 -16.60 4.71
CA LEU A 66 -0.05 -17.82 5.09
C LEU A 66 0.84 -17.65 6.32
N GLY A 67 1.52 -16.51 6.48
CA GLY A 67 2.45 -16.27 7.58
C GLY A 67 3.67 -17.20 7.53
N TYR A 68 4.13 -17.55 6.32
CA TYR A 68 5.22 -18.49 6.10
C TYR A 68 6.54 -17.93 6.64
N ASN A 69 7.22 -18.70 7.48
CA ASN A 69 8.44 -18.27 8.17
C ASN A 69 9.60 -19.27 8.04
N ASP A 70 9.43 -20.33 7.25
CA ASP A 70 10.46 -21.31 7.00
C ASP A 70 11.32 -20.86 5.80
N ASN A 71 12.56 -20.43 6.09
CA ASN A 71 13.47 -19.81 5.10
C ASN A 71 12.87 -18.61 4.33
N TYR A 72 11.90 -17.92 4.94
CA TYR A 72 11.25 -16.74 4.41
C TYR A 72 11.16 -15.68 5.50
N THR A 73 11.97 -14.63 5.38
CA THR A 73 12.07 -13.56 6.38
C THR A 73 11.15 -12.39 6.04
N ASP A 74 10.86 -11.53 7.02
CA ASP A 74 10.15 -10.27 6.79
C ASP A 74 10.76 -9.41 5.68
N GLN A 75 12.09 -9.39 5.57
CA GLN A 75 12.77 -8.66 4.49
C GLN A 75 12.43 -9.28 3.12
N ASN A 76 12.28 -10.59 3.05
CA ASN A 76 11.90 -11.28 1.82
C ASN A 76 10.46 -10.98 1.43
N GLY A 77 9.57 -10.95 2.42
CA GLY A 77 8.20 -10.48 2.22
C GLY A 77 8.12 -9.02 1.76
N LEU A 78 9.00 -8.15 2.27
CA LEU A 78 9.09 -6.76 1.85
C LEU A 78 9.61 -6.64 0.41
N ASP A 79 10.68 -7.37 0.08
CA ASP A 79 11.25 -7.39 -1.28
C ASP A 79 10.21 -7.90 -2.29
N ASP A 80 9.49 -8.97 -1.95
CA ASP A 80 8.42 -9.52 -2.77
C ASP A 80 7.23 -8.56 -2.88
N LEU A 81 6.83 -7.90 -1.78
CA LEU A 81 5.78 -6.87 -1.80
C LEU A 81 6.12 -5.77 -2.80
N ASP A 82 7.32 -5.21 -2.72
CA ASP A 82 7.75 -4.08 -3.53
C ASP A 82 7.90 -4.47 -5.01
N TYR A 83 8.47 -5.65 -5.30
CA TYR A 83 8.58 -6.18 -6.66
C TYR A 83 7.21 -6.46 -7.28
N TYR A 84 6.39 -7.26 -6.59
CA TYR A 84 5.13 -7.73 -7.16
C TYR A 84 4.07 -6.63 -7.24
N ALA A 85 4.09 -5.64 -6.34
CA ALA A 85 3.19 -4.49 -6.45
C ALA A 85 3.48 -3.65 -7.69
N ASN A 86 4.75 -3.53 -8.11
CA ASN A 86 5.14 -2.87 -9.34
C ASN A 86 4.81 -3.69 -10.60
N LYS A 87 4.81 -5.03 -10.51
CA LYS A 87 4.48 -5.95 -11.63
C LYS A 87 3.00 -6.31 -11.73
N GLN A 88 2.21 -5.90 -10.75
CA GLN A 88 0.79 -6.20 -10.68
C GLN A 88 0.04 -5.49 -11.81
N SER A 89 -0.66 -6.27 -12.63
CA SER A 89 -1.49 -5.74 -13.70
C SER A 89 -2.59 -4.83 -13.12
N PRO A 90 -2.86 -3.67 -13.76
CA PRO A 90 -4.03 -2.85 -13.42
C PRO A 90 -5.35 -3.61 -13.65
N ASP A 91 -5.38 -4.60 -14.56
CA ASP A 91 -6.55 -5.44 -14.85
C ASP A 91 -6.70 -6.61 -13.84
N GLY A 92 -6.00 -6.54 -12.70
CA GLY A 92 -6.15 -7.50 -11.63
C GLY A 92 -7.53 -7.45 -10.96
N PRO A 93 -8.02 -8.57 -10.41
CA PRO A 93 -9.33 -8.62 -9.78
C PRO A 93 -9.36 -7.86 -8.45
N ALA A 94 -10.55 -7.41 -8.03
CA ALA A 94 -10.79 -6.54 -6.87
C ALA A 94 -10.18 -7.01 -5.52
N MET A 95 -9.93 -8.31 -5.36
CA MET A 95 -9.37 -8.88 -4.13
C MET A 95 -7.88 -8.61 -3.94
N THR A 96 -7.16 -8.33 -5.04
CA THR A 96 -5.69 -8.28 -5.08
C THR A 96 -5.12 -7.25 -4.12
N TRP A 97 -5.53 -5.99 -4.27
CA TRP A 97 -4.95 -4.86 -3.51
C TRP A 97 -5.29 -4.90 -2.02
N ALA A 98 -6.28 -5.67 -1.59
CA ALA A 98 -6.53 -5.89 -0.16
C ALA A 98 -5.38 -6.66 0.49
N ILE A 99 -4.82 -7.65 -0.21
CA ILE A 99 -3.66 -8.41 0.28
C ILE A 99 -2.43 -7.52 0.35
N TYR A 100 -2.15 -6.75 -0.72
CA TYR A 100 -1.06 -5.76 -0.71
C TYR A 100 -1.21 -4.74 0.42
N SER A 101 -2.44 -4.29 0.72
CA SER A 101 -2.71 -3.39 1.85
C SER A 101 -2.33 -4.03 3.19
N ILE A 102 -2.72 -5.29 3.41
CA ILE A 102 -2.45 -6.01 4.66
C ILE A 102 -0.94 -6.28 4.82
N VAL A 103 -0.28 -6.74 3.75
CA VAL A 103 1.16 -7.04 3.75
C VAL A 103 1.99 -5.76 3.90
N ALA A 104 1.62 -4.66 3.25
CA ALA A 104 2.29 -3.37 3.44
C ALA A 104 2.18 -2.88 4.90
N ASP A 105 1.02 -3.04 5.53
CA ASP A 105 0.84 -2.65 6.93
C ASP A 105 1.66 -3.54 7.90
N GLU A 106 1.90 -4.80 7.52
CA GLU A 106 2.73 -5.75 8.26
C GLU A 106 4.23 -5.52 8.06
N LEU A 107 4.69 -5.23 6.85
CA LEU A 107 6.11 -5.30 6.51
C LEU A 107 6.76 -3.95 6.24
N SER A 108 6.04 -2.96 5.70
CA SER A 108 6.64 -1.69 5.29
C SER A 108 7.27 -0.95 6.49
N PRO A 109 8.49 -0.39 6.35
CA PRO A 109 9.17 0.33 7.41
C PRO A 109 8.75 1.80 7.51
N SER A 110 8.17 2.36 6.44
CA SER A 110 7.83 3.77 6.28
C SER A 110 6.60 3.96 5.40
N GLY A 111 6.12 5.21 5.30
CA GLY A 111 5.05 5.58 4.37
C GLY A 111 3.65 5.16 4.78
N CYS A 112 2.71 5.24 3.85
CA CYS A 112 1.29 4.93 4.04
C CYS A 112 0.64 4.30 2.81
N SER A 113 1.42 3.64 1.95
CA SER A 113 0.93 2.90 0.79
C SER A 113 -0.12 1.84 1.15
N ALA A 114 -0.06 1.27 2.36
CA ALA A 114 -1.11 0.41 2.90
C ALA A 114 -2.51 1.03 2.80
N TYR A 115 -2.64 2.34 3.03
CA TYR A 115 -3.90 3.06 2.85
C TYR A 115 -4.27 3.21 1.37
N THR A 116 -3.31 3.54 0.50
CA THR A 116 -3.54 3.64 -0.95
C THR A 116 -4.02 2.31 -1.53
N TYR A 117 -3.36 1.20 -1.19
CA TYR A 117 -3.80 -0.15 -1.55
C TYR A 117 -5.19 -0.48 -1.01
N SER A 118 -5.51 -0.06 0.22
CA SER A 118 -6.86 -0.22 0.78
C SER A 118 -7.90 0.54 -0.05
N GLN A 119 -7.61 1.75 -0.51
CA GLN A 119 -8.52 2.48 -1.39
C GLN A 119 -8.65 1.80 -2.76
N TYR A 120 -7.56 1.24 -3.27
CA TYR A 120 -7.53 0.51 -4.54
C TYR A 120 -8.39 -0.77 -4.46
N SER A 121 -8.40 -1.47 -3.32
CA SER A 121 -9.11 -2.75 -3.18
C SER A 121 -10.64 -2.67 -3.31
N TYR A 122 -11.24 -1.48 -3.40
CA TYR A 122 -12.68 -1.36 -3.57
C TYR A 122 -13.12 -0.20 -4.46
N LYS A 123 -12.49 0.98 -4.40
CA LYS A 123 -13.01 2.18 -5.08
C LYS A 123 -13.22 2.01 -6.58
N PRO A 124 -12.23 1.56 -7.36
CA PRO A 124 -12.38 1.50 -8.81
C PRO A 124 -13.20 0.28 -9.27
N TYR A 125 -13.43 -0.69 -8.38
CA TYR A 125 -14.28 -1.86 -8.61
C TYR A 125 -15.75 -1.63 -8.27
N THR A 126 -16.07 -0.53 -7.58
CA THR A 126 -17.42 -0.25 -7.11
C THR A 126 -18.33 0.22 -8.25
N ARG A 127 -19.57 -0.28 -8.30
CA ARG A 127 -20.59 0.14 -9.27
C ARG A 127 -21.82 0.75 -8.59
N PRO A 128 -22.31 1.91 -9.07
CA PRO A 128 -23.59 2.45 -8.61
C PRO A 128 -24.77 1.55 -9.07
N PRO A 129 -25.97 1.68 -8.47
CA PRO A 129 -26.30 2.58 -7.37
C PRO A 129 -26.08 1.95 -5.97
N PHE A 130 -25.89 0.62 -5.90
CA PHE A 130 -25.79 -0.10 -4.62
C PHE A 130 -24.36 -0.21 -4.09
N TYR A 131 -23.38 0.30 -4.84
CA TYR A 131 -21.97 0.25 -4.48
C TYR A 131 -21.47 -1.18 -4.22
N GLN A 132 -21.92 -2.13 -5.06
CA GLN A 132 -21.38 -3.49 -5.12
C GLN A 132 -20.09 -3.51 -5.94
N LEU A 133 -19.22 -4.48 -5.66
CA LEU A 133 -17.95 -4.62 -6.39
C LEU A 133 -18.12 -5.51 -7.61
N SER A 134 -17.55 -5.09 -8.74
CA SER A 134 -17.24 -5.95 -9.89
C SER A 134 -15.90 -6.64 -9.65
N GLU A 135 -15.71 -7.81 -10.25
CA GLU A 135 -14.42 -8.50 -10.25
C GLU A 135 -13.34 -7.65 -10.93
N GLN A 136 -13.69 -7.00 -12.04
CA GLN A 136 -12.76 -6.30 -12.91
C GLN A 136 -12.95 -4.79 -12.86
N LEU A 137 -11.92 -4.04 -13.26
CA LEU A 137 -12.02 -2.60 -13.44
C LEU A 137 -12.96 -2.23 -14.59
N VAL A 138 -12.94 -3.03 -15.67
CA VAL A 138 -13.75 -2.84 -16.87
C VAL A 138 -14.68 -4.03 -17.05
N ASP A 139 -16.00 -3.77 -17.11
CA ASP A 139 -17.01 -4.82 -17.20
C ASP A 139 -17.18 -5.40 -18.62
N ASN A 140 -16.73 -4.65 -19.63
CA ASN A 140 -16.82 -5.08 -21.03
C ASN A 140 -15.71 -6.08 -21.37
N ALA A 141 -16.10 -7.34 -21.56
CA ALA A 141 -15.21 -8.45 -21.90
C ALA A 141 -14.36 -8.21 -23.16
N THR A 142 -14.81 -7.39 -24.12
CA THR A 142 -14.06 -7.15 -25.36
C THR A 142 -12.82 -6.28 -25.18
N VAL A 143 -12.69 -5.60 -24.04
CA VAL A 143 -11.61 -4.64 -23.77
C VAL A 143 -10.92 -4.85 -22.42
N ASN A 144 -11.28 -5.92 -21.67
CA ASN A 144 -10.67 -6.29 -20.39
C ASN A 144 -9.86 -7.60 -20.46
N GLY A 145 -9.46 -8.00 -21.66
CA GLY A 145 -8.77 -9.27 -21.91
C GLY A 145 -9.68 -10.49 -22.01
N GLY A 146 -10.96 -10.32 -22.36
CA GLY A 146 -11.88 -11.44 -22.62
C GLY A 146 -12.54 -12.04 -21.39
N THR A 147 -12.40 -11.40 -20.22
CA THR A 147 -12.94 -11.91 -18.95
C THR A 147 -14.37 -11.42 -18.76
N HIS A 148 -15.31 -12.31 -18.48
CA HIS A 148 -16.67 -11.94 -18.07
C HIS A 148 -16.71 -11.71 -16.56
N PRO A 149 -16.77 -10.46 -16.06
CA PRO A 149 -16.54 -10.20 -14.64
C PRO A 149 -17.72 -10.66 -13.79
N ALA A 150 -17.42 -11.29 -12.67
CA ALA A 150 -18.45 -11.57 -11.67
C ALA A 150 -19.00 -10.25 -11.08
N TYR A 151 -20.32 -10.16 -10.96
CA TYR A 151 -21.00 -9.04 -10.29
C TYR A 151 -22.33 -9.51 -9.66
N PRO A 152 -22.54 -9.31 -8.34
CA PRO A 152 -21.56 -8.80 -7.37
C PRO A 152 -20.41 -9.78 -7.11
N PHE A 153 -19.21 -9.25 -6.96
CA PHE A 153 -18.01 -10.02 -6.66
C PHE A 153 -17.74 -10.09 -5.16
N LEU A 154 -18.32 -11.10 -4.50
CA LEU A 154 -18.22 -11.28 -3.04
C LEU A 154 -16.78 -11.47 -2.56
N THR A 155 -15.89 -12.06 -3.37
CA THR A 155 -14.47 -12.21 -3.01
C THR A 155 -13.78 -10.84 -2.87
N GLY A 156 -14.11 -9.87 -3.73
CA GLY A 156 -13.65 -8.49 -3.60
C GLY A 156 -14.15 -7.85 -2.30
N HIS A 157 -15.43 -8.06 -1.97
CA HIS A 157 -16.00 -7.58 -0.70
C HIS A 157 -15.27 -8.20 0.50
N GLY A 158 -15.01 -9.51 0.45
CA GLY A 158 -14.26 -10.23 1.47
C GLY A 158 -12.83 -9.70 1.64
N GLY A 159 -12.13 -9.41 0.54
CA GLY A 159 -10.80 -8.78 0.56
C GLY A 159 -10.82 -7.42 1.24
N ALA A 160 -11.64 -6.49 0.75
CA ALA A 160 -11.76 -5.14 1.33
C ALA A 160 -12.16 -5.19 2.82
N ASN A 161 -13.02 -6.12 3.21
CA ASN A 161 -13.42 -6.31 4.60
C ASN A 161 -12.25 -6.80 5.49
N GLN A 162 -11.28 -7.55 4.96
CA GLN A 162 -10.16 -8.05 5.75
C GLN A 162 -9.18 -6.95 6.18
N VAL A 163 -8.98 -5.91 5.36
CA VAL A 163 -7.95 -4.87 5.57
C VAL A 163 -7.97 -4.26 6.97
N THR A 164 -9.14 -3.93 7.51
CA THR A 164 -9.22 -3.27 8.82
C THR A 164 -8.71 -4.16 9.96
N ILE A 165 -9.07 -5.45 9.98
CA ILE A 165 -8.69 -6.36 11.07
C ILE A 165 -7.30 -6.96 10.86
N PHE A 166 -7.02 -7.42 9.65
CA PHE A 166 -5.78 -8.16 9.39
C PHE A 166 -4.64 -7.23 8.97
N GLY A 167 -4.95 -6.05 8.41
CA GLY A 167 -3.98 -4.97 8.18
C GLY A 167 -3.87 -4.11 9.44
N TYR A 168 -4.77 -3.13 9.62
CA TYR A 168 -4.58 -2.05 10.60
C TYR A 168 -4.50 -2.48 12.08
N LEU A 169 -5.20 -3.54 12.49
CA LEU A 169 -5.02 -4.14 13.82
C LEU A 169 -3.85 -5.15 13.84
N GLY A 170 -3.46 -5.66 12.68
CA GLY A 170 -2.41 -6.66 12.53
C GLY A 170 -2.78 -7.99 13.17
N LEU A 171 -4.07 -8.35 13.23
CA LEU A 171 -4.51 -9.60 13.84
C LEU A 171 -3.88 -10.79 13.09
N ARG A 172 -3.24 -11.71 13.81
CA ARG A 172 -2.80 -13.00 13.27
C ARG A 172 -3.38 -14.12 14.12
N LEU A 173 -3.88 -15.16 13.45
CA LEU A 173 -4.53 -16.30 14.10
C LEU A 173 -3.58 -17.49 14.07
N PHE A 174 -2.64 -17.52 15.01
CA PHE A 174 -1.74 -18.66 15.16
C PHE A 174 -2.39 -19.78 15.96
N PRO A 175 -2.03 -21.06 15.70
CA PRO A 175 -2.55 -22.21 16.43
C PRO A 175 -1.90 -22.34 17.82
N ASP A 176 -1.80 -21.25 18.58
CA ASP A 176 -1.24 -21.22 19.93
C ASP A 176 -2.29 -20.76 20.96
N GLN A 177 -1.81 -20.26 22.12
CA GLN A 177 -2.66 -19.80 23.23
C GLN A 177 -2.67 -18.28 23.39
N GLY A 178 -2.16 -17.52 22.41
CA GLY A 178 -2.08 -16.06 22.43
C GLY A 178 -3.03 -15.38 21.44
N LEU A 179 -3.43 -14.15 21.78
CA LEU A 179 -3.99 -13.21 20.82
C LEU A 179 -2.85 -12.37 20.23
N HIS A 180 -2.60 -12.49 18.93
CA HIS A 180 -1.49 -11.79 18.26
C HIS A 180 -2.00 -10.59 17.47
N VAL A 181 -1.43 -9.43 17.72
CA VAL A 181 -1.77 -8.16 17.07
C VAL A 181 -0.50 -7.35 16.81
N ASN A 182 -0.49 -6.56 15.74
CA ASN A 182 0.64 -5.67 15.42
C ASN A 182 0.12 -4.37 14.79
N PRO A 183 -0.51 -3.49 15.60
CA PRO A 183 -1.35 -2.45 15.05
C PRO A 183 -0.56 -1.32 14.37
N ASN A 184 -1.06 -0.89 13.21
CA ASN A 184 -0.61 0.27 12.48
C ASN A 184 -1.80 0.95 11.79
N LEU A 185 -2.27 2.08 12.32
CA LEU A 185 -3.37 2.82 11.70
C LEU A 185 -2.81 3.90 10.76
N PRO A 186 -3.17 3.93 9.46
CA PRO A 186 -2.76 5.01 8.58
C PRO A 186 -3.30 6.38 9.04
N PRO A 187 -2.53 7.47 8.89
CA PRO A 187 -2.91 8.79 9.41
C PRO A 187 -4.14 9.41 8.73
N GLN A 188 -4.54 8.90 7.57
CA GLN A 188 -5.76 9.29 6.86
C GLN A 188 -7.04 8.85 7.61
N ILE A 189 -6.92 7.89 8.54
CA ILE A 189 -8.00 7.43 9.40
C ILE A 189 -7.74 7.94 10.82
N PRO A 190 -8.44 9.01 11.29
CA PRO A 190 -8.12 9.61 12.58
C PRO A 190 -8.47 8.70 13.76
N TYR A 191 -9.59 7.96 13.63
CA TYR A 191 -10.08 6.99 14.60
C TYR A 191 -10.75 5.83 13.87
N LEU A 192 -10.51 4.60 14.33
CA LEU A 192 -11.13 3.39 13.81
C LEU A 192 -11.65 2.54 14.97
N LYS A 193 -12.95 2.28 15.01
CA LYS A 193 -13.52 1.21 15.83
C LYS A 193 -13.57 -0.06 14.98
N TYR A 194 -12.88 -1.11 15.40
CA TYR A 194 -12.90 -2.37 14.67
C TYR A 194 -14.23 -3.10 14.92
N ARG A 195 -14.63 -3.92 13.95
CA ARG A 195 -15.73 -4.88 14.18
C ARG A 195 -15.32 -5.83 15.32
N THR A 196 -16.31 -6.28 16.09
CA THR A 196 -16.10 -7.34 17.08
C THR A 196 -15.55 -8.56 16.38
N PHE A 197 -14.43 -9.07 16.87
CA PHE A 197 -13.82 -10.31 16.39
C PHE A 197 -13.72 -11.30 17.53
N TYR A 198 -13.56 -12.58 17.20
CA TYR A 198 -13.55 -13.65 18.18
C TYR A 198 -12.19 -14.31 18.23
N TRP A 199 -11.64 -14.42 19.43
CA TRP A 199 -10.44 -15.21 19.69
C TRP A 199 -10.83 -16.42 20.52
N ARG A 200 -10.64 -17.64 19.98
CA ARG A 200 -11.08 -18.90 20.60
C ARG A 200 -12.53 -18.88 21.09
N GLY A 201 -13.41 -18.24 20.31
CA GLY A 201 -14.83 -18.06 20.60
C GLY A 201 -15.18 -16.95 21.61
N TRP A 202 -14.19 -16.23 22.15
CA TRP A 202 -14.42 -15.09 23.03
C TRP A 202 -14.43 -13.76 22.25
N PRO A 203 -15.45 -12.91 22.42
CA PRO A 203 -15.57 -11.65 21.69
C PRO A 203 -14.61 -10.60 22.24
N ILE A 204 -13.93 -9.94 21.32
CA ILE A 204 -12.96 -8.88 21.58
C ILE A 204 -13.44 -7.61 20.89
N SER A 205 -13.43 -6.50 21.62
CA SER A 205 -13.60 -5.16 21.05
C SER A 205 -12.26 -4.46 20.98
N ALA A 206 -12.04 -3.71 19.91
CA ALA A 206 -10.87 -2.88 19.77
C ALA A 206 -11.22 -1.55 19.10
N TRP A 207 -10.42 -0.54 19.36
CA TRP A 207 -10.42 0.71 18.61
C TRP A 207 -9.03 1.34 18.61
N SER A 208 -8.73 2.14 17.61
CA SER A 208 -7.44 2.81 17.45
C SER A 208 -7.61 4.27 17.08
N ASN A 209 -6.68 5.07 17.57
CA ASN A 209 -6.28 6.31 16.92
C ASN A 209 -4.92 6.09 16.25
N TYR A 210 -4.31 7.14 15.69
CA TYR A 210 -3.01 7.01 15.03
C TYR A 210 -1.89 6.43 15.93
N THR A 211 -1.89 6.81 17.20
CA THR A 211 -0.79 6.51 18.13
C THR A 211 -0.98 5.24 18.94
N HIS A 212 -2.22 4.86 19.24
CA HIS A 212 -2.51 3.74 20.14
C HIS A 212 -3.74 2.95 19.69
N THR A 213 -3.72 1.66 20.01
CA THR A 213 -4.83 0.70 19.88
C THR A 213 -5.22 0.23 21.27
N THR A 214 -6.51 0.27 21.58
CA THR A 214 -7.07 -0.27 22.82
C THR A 214 -7.85 -1.54 22.50
N ILE A 215 -7.56 -2.62 23.20
CA ILE A 215 -8.21 -3.93 23.08
C ILE A 215 -8.86 -4.26 24.42
N SER A 216 -10.12 -4.71 24.41
CA SER A 216 -10.82 -5.15 25.60
C SER A 216 -11.61 -6.43 25.34
N ARG A 217 -11.90 -7.20 26.40
CA ARG A 217 -13.01 -8.16 26.36
C ARG A 217 -14.27 -7.38 25.97
N HIS A 218 -15.09 -7.93 25.08
CA HIS A 218 -16.30 -7.21 24.69
C HIS A 218 -17.30 -7.23 25.87
N PRO A 219 -17.84 -6.08 26.31
CA PRO A 219 -18.59 -6.00 27.57
C PRO A 219 -19.94 -6.72 27.55
N THR A 220 -20.63 -6.70 26.40
CA THR A 220 -22.02 -7.19 26.30
C THR A 220 -22.24 -8.30 25.27
N THR A 221 -21.26 -8.57 24.40
CA THR A 221 -21.41 -9.57 23.35
C THR A 221 -21.20 -10.94 23.99
N LYS A 222 -22.10 -11.87 23.70
CA LYS A 222 -21.99 -13.24 24.23
C LYS A 222 -20.84 -13.99 23.54
N PRO A 223 -20.10 -14.85 24.28
CA PRO A 223 -19.21 -15.83 23.66
C PRO A 223 -19.96 -16.75 22.69
N LEU A 224 -19.23 -17.30 21.73
CA LEU A 224 -19.77 -18.38 20.89
C LEU A 224 -20.03 -19.63 21.76
N ASP A 225 -20.99 -20.46 21.36
CA ASP A 225 -21.35 -21.69 22.11
C ASP A 225 -20.17 -22.68 22.23
N VAL A 226 -19.17 -22.54 21.34
CA VAL A 226 -17.94 -23.33 21.28
C VAL A 226 -16.72 -22.59 21.87
N ALA A 227 -16.94 -21.52 22.64
CA ALA A 227 -15.84 -20.76 23.24
C ALA A 227 -15.02 -21.63 24.20
N ASP A 228 -13.71 -21.47 24.15
CA ASP A 228 -12.78 -22.24 24.99
C ASP A 228 -13.00 -21.90 26.47
N SER A 229 -13.56 -22.85 27.23
CA SER A 229 -13.98 -22.67 28.62
C SER A 229 -12.83 -22.31 29.56
N ARG A 230 -11.58 -22.60 29.19
CA ARG A 230 -10.38 -22.21 29.94
C ARG A 230 -10.25 -20.69 30.09
N TYR A 231 -10.83 -19.93 29.17
CA TYR A 231 -10.77 -18.47 29.14
C TYR A 231 -12.06 -17.79 29.64
N ALA A 232 -12.97 -18.57 30.26
CA ALA A 232 -14.21 -18.06 30.82
C ALA A 232 -14.00 -17.15 32.04
N ASN A 233 -12.99 -17.47 32.85
CA ASN A 233 -12.64 -16.70 34.05
C ASN A 233 -11.12 -16.40 34.11
N LYS A 234 -10.43 -16.46 32.96
CA LYS A 234 -8.99 -16.25 32.85
C LYS A 234 -8.68 -15.13 31.88
N GLY A 235 -7.63 -14.35 32.16
CA GLY A 235 -7.10 -13.36 31.23
C GLY A 235 -6.58 -14.01 29.93
N ILE A 236 -6.58 -13.24 28.85
CA ILE A 236 -5.99 -13.62 27.55
C ILE A 236 -4.59 -13.01 27.46
N THR A 237 -3.60 -13.82 27.12
CA THR A 237 -2.28 -13.29 26.77
C THR A 237 -2.35 -12.63 25.40
N VAL A 238 -1.93 -11.37 25.31
CA VAL A 238 -1.87 -10.60 24.08
C VAL A 238 -0.41 -10.37 23.71
N TYR A 239 0.00 -10.83 22.54
CA TYR A 239 1.30 -10.56 21.94
C TYR A 239 1.14 -9.38 20.97
N ALA A 240 1.82 -8.28 21.30
CA ALA A 240 1.78 -7.04 20.54
C ALA A 240 3.12 -6.78 19.84
N GLY A 241 3.17 -6.97 18.53
CA GLY A 241 4.40 -6.78 17.73
C GLY A 241 4.58 -7.88 16.69
N LYS A 242 5.81 -7.98 16.18
CA LYS A 242 6.19 -9.00 15.21
C LYS A 242 6.41 -10.34 15.91
N MET A 243 6.27 -11.44 15.19
CA MET A 243 6.57 -12.77 15.74
C MET A 243 8.04 -12.82 16.17
N GLY A 244 8.30 -13.25 17.41
CA GLY A 244 9.65 -13.28 17.99
C GLY A 244 10.12 -11.95 18.62
N ASP A 245 9.45 -10.83 18.35
CA ASP A 245 9.71 -9.51 18.94
C ASP A 245 8.39 -8.83 19.34
N SER A 246 7.70 -9.45 20.29
CA SER A 246 6.37 -9.02 20.76
C SER A 246 6.42 -8.60 22.22
N ALA A 247 5.79 -7.46 22.52
CA ALA A 247 5.45 -7.08 23.88
C ALA A 247 4.32 -7.97 24.40
N LEU A 248 4.48 -8.47 25.63
CA LEU A 248 3.50 -9.34 26.26
C LEU A 248 2.57 -8.51 27.17
N HIS A 249 1.27 -8.66 26.96
CA HIS A 249 0.23 -8.04 27.76
C HIS A 249 -0.78 -9.08 28.25
N HIS A 250 -1.57 -8.72 29.26
CA HIS A 250 -2.63 -9.55 29.81
C HIS A 250 -3.96 -8.83 29.75
N LEU A 251 -4.87 -9.34 28.93
CA LEU A 251 -6.22 -8.82 28.78
C LEU A 251 -7.14 -9.47 29.82
N THR A 252 -7.50 -8.71 30.86
CA THR A 252 -8.44 -9.13 31.92
C THR A 252 -9.87 -8.72 31.54
N PHE A 253 -10.84 -8.96 32.42
CA PHE A 253 -12.25 -8.59 32.18
C PHE A 253 -12.51 -7.10 32.40
N ASP A 254 -11.83 -6.50 33.37
CA ASP A 254 -12.09 -5.13 33.81
C ASP A 254 -11.12 -4.13 33.18
N GLU A 255 -9.93 -4.58 32.74
CA GLU A 255 -8.89 -3.70 32.24
C GLU A 255 -8.59 -3.94 30.75
N PRO A 256 -8.70 -2.90 29.91
CA PRO A 256 -8.29 -2.98 28.52
C PRO A 256 -6.76 -2.96 28.40
N VAL A 257 -6.25 -3.58 27.33
CA VAL A 257 -4.85 -3.48 26.92
C VAL A 257 -4.69 -2.31 25.96
N VAL A 258 -3.74 -1.42 26.25
CA VAL A 258 -3.37 -0.30 25.36
C VAL A 258 -2.01 -0.57 24.74
N ILE A 259 -1.97 -0.60 23.42
CA ILE A 259 -0.78 -0.93 22.60
C ILE A 259 -0.39 0.32 21.82
N LYS A 260 0.89 0.67 21.80
CA LYS A 260 1.43 1.71 20.93
C LYS A 260 1.46 1.20 19.48
N ASN A 261 0.94 1.98 18.54
CA ASN A 261 0.97 1.62 17.14
C ASN A 261 2.38 1.81 16.55
N ARG A 262 2.69 1.10 15.47
CA ARG A 262 3.98 1.23 14.78
C ARG A 262 4.23 2.63 14.20
N GLN A 263 3.17 3.32 13.78
CA GLN A 263 3.22 4.68 13.23
C GLN A 263 4.20 4.83 12.04
N ILE A 264 4.29 3.82 11.17
CA ILE A 264 5.28 3.80 10.07
C ILE A 264 5.16 5.02 9.14
N SER A 265 3.96 5.60 9.01
CA SER A 265 3.74 6.80 8.20
C SER A 265 4.41 8.07 8.71
N SER A 266 4.90 8.07 9.96
CA SER A 266 5.75 9.13 10.52
C SER A 266 7.24 8.94 10.23
N VAL A 267 7.63 7.77 9.72
CA VAL A 267 8.99 7.50 9.24
C VAL A 267 9.03 7.88 7.78
N ASN A 268 9.91 8.81 7.41
CA ASN A 268 10.05 9.26 6.04
C ASN A 268 10.78 8.22 5.19
N THR A 269 10.15 7.76 4.09
CA THR A 269 10.82 6.97 3.05
C THR A 269 11.93 7.81 2.42
N VAL A 270 11.61 9.04 2.02
CA VAL A 270 12.60 10.03 1.55
C VAL A 270 12.98 10.95 2.70
N HIS A 271 14.21 10.86 3.18
CA HIS A 271 14.68 11.63 4.32
C HIS A 271 14.38 13.14 4.17
N GLY A 272 13.76 13.73 5.20
CA GLY A 272 13.37 15.15 5.20
C GLY A 272 12.08 15.50 4.44
N ASN A 273 11.35 14.52 3.87
CA ASN A 273 10.08 14.78 3.19
C ASN A 273 9.00 15.37 4.12
N LEU A 274 8.46 16.54 3.78
CA LEU A 274 7.37 17.23 4.48
C LEU A 274 5.97 16.89 3.94
N ALA A 275 5.91 16.32 2.73
CA ALA A 275 4.68 16.02 2.01
C ALA A 275 4.15 14.59 2.28
N GLN A 276 4.99 13.69 2.80
CA GLN A 276 4.63 12.30 2.99
C GLN A 276 3.34 12.14 3.81
N CYS A 277 2.42 11.31 3.32
CA CYS A 277 1.15 10.95 3.94
C CYS A 277 0.25 12.14 4.32
N ARG A 278 0.47 13.29 3.68
CA ARG A 278 -0.37 14.47 3.84
C ARG A 278 -1.64 14.37 2.98
N PRO A 279 -2.73 15.04 3.37
CA PRO A 279 -3.92 15.09 2.53
C PRO A 279 -3.62 15.70 1.16
N VAL A 280 -4.06 15.01 0.11
CA VAL A 280 -3.90 15.43 -1.28
C VAL A 280 -5.25 15.64 -1.95
N LYS A 281 -5.36 16.66 -2.80
CA LYS A 281 -6.51 16.91 -3.67
C LYS A 281 -6.04 17.11 -5.11
N SER A 282 -6.74 16.51 -6.06
CA SER A 282 -6.66 16.84 -7.50
C SER A 282 -8.08 17.04 -8.03
N SER A 283 -8.26 18.03 -8.90
CA SER A 283 -9.53 18.28 -9.60
C SER A 283 -9.59 17.58 -10.97
N ASN A 284 -8.46 17.08 -11.47
CA ASN A 284 -8.36 16.40 -12.75
C ASN A 284 -8.84 14.95 -12.65
N SER A 285 -9.40 14.42 -13.75
CA SER A 285 -9.66 12.98 -13.86
C SER A 285 -8.34 12.20 -13.90
N TYR A 286 -8.35 11.00 -13.34
CA TYR A 286 -7.20 10.12 -13.25
C TYR A 286 -7.60 8.67 -13.56
N GLU A 287 -6.62 7.88 -13.96
CA GLU A 287 -6.82 6.49 -14.31
C GLU A 287 -7.29 5.66 -13.10
N PRO A 288 -8.13 4.62 -13.30
CA PRO A 288 -8.59 3.76 -12.22
C PRO A 288 -7.45 3.21 -11.36
N GLY A 289 -7.54 3.43 -10.04
CA GLY A 289 -6.50 3.01 -9.09
C GLY A 289 -5.30 3.95 -8.97
N GLN A 290 -5.16 4.93 -9.87
CA GLN A 290 -4.02 5.84 -9.92
C GLN A 290 -4.30 7.13 -9.13
N PHE A 291 -4.47 6.98 -7.81
CA PHE A 291 -5.01 8.04 -6.95
C PHE A 291 -4.01 9.19 -6.68
N PRO A 292 -4.48 10.44 -6.50
CA PRO A 292 -3.61 11.55 -6.09
C PRO A 292 -2.83 11.32 -4.79
N ILE A 293 -3.39 10.55 -3.84
CA ILE A 293 -2.72 10.23 -2.57
C ILE A 293 -1.46 9.37 -2.76
N ALA A 294 -1.36 8.66 -3.88
CA ALA A 294 -0.22 7.80 -4.18
C ALA A 294 1.06 8.62 -4.34
N ALA A 295 0.97 9.83 -4.90
CA ALA A 295 2.11 10.69 -5.15
C ALA A 295 2.87 11.14 -3.87
N VAL A 296 2.39 10.81 -2.67
CA VAL A 296 3.05 11.15 -1.40
C VAL A 296 2.96 10.01 -0.38
N ASP A 297 2.66 8.79 -0.80
CA ASP A 297 2.48 7.67 0.13
C ASP A 297 3.79 6.93 0.46
N GLY A 298 4.89 7.29 -0.20
CA GLY A 298 6.22 6.76 0.07
C GLY A 298 6.47 5.37 -0.54
N ALA A 299 5.69 4.92 -1.52
CA ALA A 299 5.95 3.71 -2.29
C ALA A 299 6.15 4.01 -3.79
N THR A 300 6.91 3.14 -4.48
CA THR A 300 7.18 3.29 -5.92
C THR A 300 6.14 2.61 -6.80
N SER A 301 5.42 1.63 -6.25
CA SER A 301 4.43 0.79 -6.91
C SER A 301 3.04 1.44 -7.05
N THR A 302 2.73 2.40 -6.19
CA THR A 302 1.53 3.23 -6.28
C THR A 302 1.88 4.53 -7.00
N LYS A 303 0.98 5.02 -7.87
CA LYS A 303 1.22 6.27 -8.59
C LYS A 303 -0.07 7.03 -8.85
N TRP A 304 0.05 8.35 -8.90
CA TRP A 304 -0.99 9.20 -9.48
C TRP A 304 -0.79 9.30 -10.98
N GLN A 305 -1.87 9.16 -11.76
CA GLN A 305 -1.83 9.28 -13.21
C GLN A 305 -3.07 9.98 -13.75
N PRO A 306 -2.96 11.23 -14.22
CA PRO A 306 -4.06 11.91 -14.90
C PRO A 306 -4.49 11.19 -16.17
N SER A 307 -5.74 11.33 -16.59
CA SER A 307 -6.26 10.60 -17.76
C SER A 307 -5.82 11.16 -19.11
N LYS A 308 -5.24 12.36 -19.17
CA LYS A 308 -4.91 13.03 -20.44
C LYS A 308 -3.54 13.67 -20.40
N ALA A 309 -2.68 13.31 -21.35
CA ALA A 309 -1.36 13.94 -21.51
C ALA A 309 -1.42 15.36 -22.09
N ALA A 310 -2.45 15.66 -22.89
CA ALA A 310 -2.58 16.94 -23.59
C ALA A 310 -2.96 18.10 -22.66
N GLU A 311 -3.50 17.81 -21.47
CA GLU A 311 -3.92 18.79 -20.48
C GLU A 311 -2.86 18.96 -19.39
N VAL A 312 -2.74 20.18 -18.84
CA VAL A 312 -1.99 20.37 -17.60
C VAL A 312 -2.82 19.81 -16.46
N SER A 313 -2.23 18.94 -15.67
CA SER A 313 -2.88 18.36 -14.49
C SER A 313 -2.19 18.84 -13.22
N SER A 314 -2.96 18.92 -12.14
CA SER A 314 -2.48 19.42 -10.86
C SER A 314 -2.86 18.50 -9.70
N LEU A 315 -1.98 18.42 -8.71
CA LEU A 315 -2.27 17.85 -7.41
C LEU A 315 -1.79 18.82 -6.33
N THR A 316 -2.56 18.99 -5.27
CA THR A 316 -2.27 19.91 -4.17
C THR A 316 -2.18 19.16 -2.85
N VAL A 317 -1.06 19.32 -2.16
CA VAL A 317 -0.80 18.75 -0.85
C VAL A 317 -1.08 19.79 0.23
N SER A 318 -1.82 19.36 1.26
CA SER A 318 -2.06 20.12 2.48
C SER A 318 -0.99 19.83 3.53
N LEU A 319 -0.05 20.75 3.70
CA LEU A 319 1.08 20.61 4.62
C LEU A 319 0.69 20.90 6.07
N ALA A 320 1.40 20.34 7.05
CA ALA A 320 1.04 20.60 8.44
C ALA A 320 1.34 22.04 8.84
N LYS A 321 0.43 22.61 9.64
CA LYS A 321 0.55 23.97 10.17
C LYS A 321 1.87 24.20 10.92
N LYS A 322 2.38 23.17 11.62
CA LYS A 322 3.66 23.23 12.35
C LYS A 322 4.88 23.32 11.45
N ASP A 323 4.77 22.88 10.19
CA ASP A 323 5.89 22.85 9.24
C ASP A 323 5.91 24.13 8.37
N VAL A 324 4.84 24.93 8.38
CA VAL A 324 4.77 26.21 7.65
C VAL A 324 5.90 27.14 8.10
N GLY A 325 6.61 27.72 7.13
CA GLY A 325 7.80 28.55 7.36
C GLY A 325 9.12 27.78 7.41
N SER A 326 9.09 26.44 7.47
CA SER A 326 10.30 25.61 7.38
C SER A 326 11.03 25.88 6.06
N LYS A 327 12.37 25.82 6.10
CA LYS A 327 13.22 26.14 4.95
C LYS A 327 13.30 24.95 4.00
N VAL A 328 12.56 24.98 2.90
CA VAL A 328 12.63 23.98 1.84
C VAL A 328 13.89 24.19 1.03
N LYS A 329 14.71 23.15 0.90
CA LYS A 329 15.97 23.16 0.14
C LYS A 329 15.87 22.49 -1.22
N GLY A 330 14.82 21.71 -1.47
CA GLY A 330 14.73 20.94 -2.69
C GLY A 330 13.50 20.05 -2.79
N PHE A 331 13.46 19.30 -3.88
CA PHE A 331 12.41 18.34 -4.19
C PHE A 331 13.02 17.07 -4.75
N TYR A 332 12.39 15.94 -4.43
CA TYR A 332 12.63 14.67 -5.12
C TYR A 332 11.33 14.22 -5.76
N PHE A 333 11.44 13.70 -6.97
CA PHE A 333 10.33 13.13 -7.72
C PHE A 333 10.70 11.74 -8.19
N ASP A 334 9.79 10.79 -8.01
CA ASP A 334 9.75 9.52 -8.71
C ASP A 334 8.58 9.54 -9.68
N TRP A 335 8.89 9.44 -10.96
CA TRP A 335 7.95 9.47 -12.05
C TRP A 335 7.54 8.07 -12.53
N ALA A 336 8.04 6.99 -11.92
CA ALA A 336 7.89 5.63 -12.43
C ALA A 336 8.25 5.54 -13.93
N ASP A 337 7.41 4.90 -14.74
CA ASP A 337 7.68 4.63 -16.16
C ASP A 337 7.32 5.79 -17.11
N ALA A 338 6.50 6.75 -16.67
CA ALA A 338 5.93 7.79 -17.54
C ALA A 338 6.26 9.22 -17.06
N PRO A 339 7.50 9.72 -17.24
CA PRO A 339 7.87 11.07 -16.84
C PRO A 339 7.08 12.17 -17.55
N PRO A 340 6.74 13.26 -16.84
CA PRO A 340 6.14 14.44 -17.47
C PRO A 340 7.15 15.15 -18.37
N ILE A 341 6.67 15.96 -19.33
CA ILE A 341 7.52 16.85 -20.11
C ILE A 341 7.87 18.07 -19.27
N ASN A 342 6.86 18.69 -18.65
CA ASN A 342 7.01 19.89 -17.85
C ASN A 342 6.51 19.67 -16.44
N VAL A 343 7.24 20.24 -15.48
CA VAL A 343 6.91 20.19 -14.05
C VAL A 343 6.97 21.60 -13.50
N THR A 344 6.01 21.99 -12.68
CA THR A 344 6.04 23.25 -11.94
C THR A 344 5.52 23.01 -10.52
N VAL A 345 6.22 23.57 -9.52
CA VAL A 345 5.80 23.54 -8.11
C VAL A 345 5.42 24.94 -7.66
N LEU A 346 4.23 25.07 -7.10
CA LEU A 346 3.70 26.30 -6.52
C LEU A 346 3.58 26.18 -5.02
N PHE A 347 3.93 27.23 -4.28
CA PHE A 347 3.60 27.37 -2.86
C PHE A 347 2.54 28.45 -2.66
N HIS A 348 1.54 28.18 -1.83
CA HIS A 348 0.46 29.14 -1.56
C HIS A 348 -0.17 28.92 -0.18
N ASN A 349 -0.76 29.98 0.37
CA ASN A 349 -1.37 29.97 1.70
C ASN A 349 -2.90 29.88 1.69
N LYS A 350 -3.52 30.13 0.54
CA LYS A 350 -4.97 30.05 0.33
C LYS A 350 -5.26 28.93 -0.66
N THR A 351 -6.34 28.18 -0.46
CA THR A 351 -6.74 27.14 -1.39
C THR A 351 -6.98 27.72 -2.79
N ILE A 352 -6.43 27.06 -3.80
CA ILE A 352 -6.68 27.35 -5.21
C ILE A 352 -7.62 26.26 -5.74
N ASP A 353 -8.81 26.64 -6.20
CA ASP A 353 -9.82 25.68 -6.65
C ASP A 353 -9.43 25.00 -7.96
N ASP A 354 -8.85 25.76 -8.89
CA ASP A 354 -8.30 25.25 -10.14
C ASP A 354 -6.90 25.82 -10.43
N PRO A 355 -5.84 25.13 -9.96
CA PRO A 355 -4.48 25.59 -10.17
C PRO A 355 -4.04 25.64 -11.63
N THR A 356 -4.66 24.84 -12.50
CA THR A 356 -4.30 24.75 -13.92
C THR A 356 -4.69 26.02 -14.69
N ASN A 357 -5.83 26.60 -14.32
CA ASN A 357 -6.33 27.85 -14.90
C ASN A 357 -5.58 29.08 -14.37
N VAL A 358 -5.31 29.15 -13.06
CA VAL A 358 -4.65 30.33 -12.48
C VAL A 358 -3.21 30.46 -12.96
N TYR A 359 -2.48 29.35 -13.10
CA TYR A 359 -1.10 29.35 -13.59
C TYR A 359 -0.95 29.92 -15.02
N GLY A 360 -1.98 29.74 -15.87
CA GLY A 360 -1.98 30.26 -17.24
C GLY A 360 -2.30 31.75 -17.36
N THR A 361 -2.81 32.38 -16.29
CA THR A 361 -3.22 33.79 -16.30
C THR A 361 -2.17 34.69 -15.67
N SER A 362 -1.59 35.58 -16.46
CA SER A 362 -0.60 36.58 -16.05
C SER A 362 -1.23 37.72 -15.22
N SER A 363 -1.73 37.40 -14.03
CA SER A 363 -2.13 38.42 -13.04
C SER A 363 -0.99 38.71 -12.06
N TYR A 364 -0.79 39.99 -11.73
CA TYR A 364 0.27 40.47 -10.84
C TYR A 364 0.06 40.11 -9.35
N ASP A 365 -1.08 39.52 -8.98
CA ASP A 365 -1.42 39.11 -7.61
C ASP A 365 -2.02 37.69 -7.63
N SER A 366 -1.19 36.72 -8.04
CA SER A 366 -1.64 35.35 -8.27
C SER A 366 -1.85 34.54 -6.98
N GLY A 367 -1.49 35.08 -5.81
CA GLY A 367 -1.67 34.43 -4.51
C GLY A 367 -0.82 33.17 -4.29
N TYR A 368 0.16 32.93 -5.15
CA TYR A 368 1.10 31.81 -5.09
C TYR A 368 2.50 32.23 -5.53
N ASP A 369 3.50 31.48 -5.08
CA ASP A 369 4.90 31.59 -5.50
C ASP A 369 5.28 30.39 -6.39
N VAL A 370 5.86 30.64 -7.56
CA VAL A 370 6.47 29.58 -8.38
C VAL A 370 7.84 29.25 -7.81
N VAL A 371 7.99 28.07 -7.23
CA VAL A 371 9.23 27.66 -6.56
C VAL A 371 10.18 26.95 -7.53
N VAL A 372 9.62 26.11 -8.40
CA VAL A 372 10.37 25.34 -9.41
C VAL A 372 9.57 25.34 -10.69
N SER A 373 10.25 25.51 -11.83
CA SER A 373 9.70 25.22 -13.14
C SER A 373 10.77 24.52 -13.98
N ILE A 374 10.53 23.26 -14.35
CA ILE A 374 11.41 22.46 -15.19
C ILE A 374 10.71 22.30 -16.53
N LYS A 375 11.35 22.84 -17.58
CA LYS A 375 10.95 22.57 -18.96
C LYS A 375 11.77 21.41 -19.47
N LYS A 376 11.10 20.36 -19.97
CA LYS A 376 11.72 19.13 -20.48
C LYS A 376 12.50 18.37 -19.39
N VAL A 377 11.77 17.65 -18.54
CA VAL A 377 12.35 16.73 -17.54
C VAL A 377 13.28 15.73 -18.23
N LYS A 378 14.48 15.54 -17.66
CA LYS A 378 15.46 14.58 -18.17
C LYS A 378 15.10 13.18 -17.65
N LEU A 379 15.14 12.20 -18.54
CA LEU A 379 15.05 10.78 -18.16
C LEU A 379 16.32 10.38 -17.41
N SER A 380 16.17 9.88 -16.19
CA SER A 380 17.29 9.37 -15.38
C SER A 380 17.65 7.94 -15.77
N ASP A 381 16.66 7.18 -16.23
CA ASP A 381 16.76 5.77 -16.59
C ASP A 381 16.08 5.57 -17.95
N ALA A 382 16.81 5.94 -19.00
CA ALA A 382 16.31 5.89 -20.37
C ALA A 382 16.54 4.49 -20.96
N TYR A 383 15.47 3.88 -21.46
CA TYR A 383 15.54 2.53 -22.06
C TYR A 383 16.61 2.44 -23.16
N ASN A 384 17.44 1.41 -23.06
CA ASN A 384 18.51 1.08 -23.98
C ASN A 384 18.43 -0.41 -24.36
N ALA A 385 17.90 -0.67 -25.56
CA ALA A 385 17.73 -2.01 -26.11
C ALA A 385 19.02 -2.87 -26.20
N LYS A 386 20.21 -2.29 -26.05
CA LYS A 386 21.48 -3.03 -26.06
C LYS A 386 21.92 -3.48 -24.67
N THR A 387 21.53 -2.77 -23.62
CA THR A 387 22.02 -3.01 -22.25
C THR A 387 20.93 -3.50 -21.32
N ASP A 388 19.67 -3.18 -21.60
CA ASP A 388 18.57 -3.47 -20.71
C ASP A 388 18.07 -4.88 -20.94
N ASN A 389 18.14 -5.69 -19.89
CA ASN A 389 17.68 -7.07 -19.91
C ASN A 389 16.29 -7.14 -19.26
N LEU A 390 15.24 -7.12 -20.09
CA LEU A 390 13.85 -7.23 -19.62
C LEU A 390 13.52 -8.62 -19.04
N ASP A 391 14.34 -9.64 -19.31
CA ASP A 391 14.18 -10.98 -18.73
C ASP A 391 14.79 -11.09 -17.33
N ALA A 392 15.59 -10.11 -16.88
CA ALA A 392 16.18 -10.14 -15.55
C ALA A 392 15.11 -9.88 -14.47
N VAL A 393 15.01 -10.77 -13.49
CA VAL A 393 14.19 -10.56 -12.29
C VAL A 393 14.94 -9.63 -11.36
N VAL A 394 14.65 -8.34 -11.44
CA VAL A 394 15.26 -7.28 -10.63
C VAL A 394 14.20 -6.28 -10.18
N MET A 395 14.42 -5.63 -9.04
CA MET A 395 13.56 -4.58 -8.53
C MET A 395 13.33 -3.48 -9.58
N PRO A 396 12.06 -3.16 -9.92
CA PRO A 396 11.76 -2.08 -10.86
C PRO A 396 12.28 -0.74 -10.36
N THR A 397 12.94 0.02 -11.25
CA THR A 397 13.42 1.38 -10.99
C THR A 397 12.60 2.39 -11.78
N GLY A 398 12.16 3.45 -11.10
CA GLY A 398 11.45 4.56 -11.73
C GLY A 398 12.41 5.61 -12.29
N ASN A 399 11.91 6.42 -13.23
CA ASN A 399 12.60 7.64 -13.64
C ASN A 399 12.45 8.70 -12.55
N THR A 400 13.55 9.30 -12.11
CA THR A 400 13.56 10.23 -10.98
C THR A 400 14.10 11.61 -11.35
N THR A 401 13.80 12.59 -10.52
CA THR A 401 14.38 13.94 -10.64
C THR A 401 14.66 14.51 -9.27
N ASN A 402 15.90 14.93 -9.06
CA ASN A 402 16.34 15.68 -7.88
C ASN A 402 16.46 17.16 -8.22
N VAL A 403 15.90 18.01 -7.39
CA VAL A 403 15.98 19.47 -7.52
C VAL A 403 16.56 20.04 -6.24
N THR A 404 17.67 20.77 -6.36
CA THR A 404 18.21 21.60 -5.27
C THR A 404 17.91 23.05 -5.57
N LEU A 405 17.28 23.74 -4.62
CA LEU A 405 16.98 25.17 -4.75
C LEU A 405 18.26 25.99 -4.53
N PRO A 406 18.49 27.06 -5.31
CA PRO A 406 19.64 27.94 -5.09
C PRO A 406 19.66 28.55 -3.68
N GLU A 407 18.47 28.87 -3.16
CA GLU A 407 18.27 29.40 -1.82
C GLU A 407 17.05 28.73 -1.16
N PRO A 408 17.07 28.48 0.17
CA PRO A 408 15.94 27.85 0.83
C PRO A 408 14.69 28.73 0.87
N VAL A 409 13.55 28.17 0.44
CA VAL A 409 12.25 28.86 0.35
C VAL A 409 11.37 28.50 1.54
N PRO A 410 10.69 29.45 2.21
CA PRO A 410 9.79 29.12 3.30
C PRO A 410 8.58 28.31 2.80
N LEU A 411 8.27 27.21 3.48
CA LEU A 411 7.14 26.36 3.18
C LEU A 411 5.81 27.10 3.42
N SER A 412 4.90 27.07 2.46
CA SER A 412 3.54 27.59 2.61
C SER A 412 2.56 26.53 3.13
N ARG A 413 1.32 26.93 3.46
CA ARG A 413 0.28 25.99 3.93
C ARG A 413 -0.05 24.91 2.91
N TYR A 414 0.07 25.20 1.63
CA TYR A 414 -0.20 24.27 0.54
C TYR A 414 0.94 24.30 -0.48
N ALA A 415 1.17 23.16 -1.11
CA ALA A 415 2.03 23.03 -2.27
C ALA A 415 1.25 22.37 -3.40
N THR A 416 1.35 22.91 -4.61
CA THR A 416 0.73 22.34 -5.81
C THR A 416 1.81 21.91 -6.79
N LEU A 417 1.72 20.66 -7.24
CA LEU A 417 2.49 20.13 -8.35
C LEU A 417 1.64 20.19 -9.62
N LEU A 418 2.15 20.87 -10.65
CA LEU A 418 1.61 20.92 -12.00
C LEU A 418 2.48 20.07 -12.91
N ILE A 419 1.86 19.15 -13.65
CA ILE A 419 2.54 18.32 -14.64
C ILE A 419 1.85 18.43 -16.00
N ALA A 420 2.63 18.34 -17.07
CA ALA A 420 2.10 18.35 -18.43
C ALA A 420 2.89 17.38 -19.33
N GLY A 421 2.15 16.74 -20.24
CA GLY A 421 2.69 15.74 -21.16
C GLY A 421 2.98 14.40 -20.49
N ASN A 422 3.46 13.47 -21.32
CA ASN A 422 3.91 12.14 -20.92
C ASN A 422 4.99 11.72 -21.93
N GLN A 423 6.23 11.49 -21.45
CA GLN A 423 7.37 11.12 -22.29
C GLN A 423 7.40 9.65 -22.69
N ALA A 424 6.54 8.80 -22.11
CA ALA A 424 6.41 7.38 -22.46
C ALA A 424 5.43 7.13 -23.62
N LEU A 425 4.66 8.15 -24.04
CA LEU A 425 3.74 8.01 -25.17
C LEU A 425 4.49 7.86 -26.49
N ASP A 426 3.95 7.02 -27.38
CA ASP A 426 4.48 6.87 -28.72
C ASP A 426 4.17 8.09 -29.61
N LYS A 427 4.76 8.12 -30.81
CA LYS A 427 4.58 9.24 -31.74
C LYS A 427 3.14 9.35 -32.27
N VAL A 428 2.36 8.27 -32.25
CA VAL A 428 0.99 8.23 -32.75
C VAL A 428 0.06 8.86 -31.71
N ASP A 429 0.16 8.44 -30.47
CA ASP A 429 -0.61 8.97 -29.34
C ASP A 429 -0.35 10.47 -29.15
N LEU A 430 0.93 10.87 -29.16
CA LEU A 430 1.33 12.28 -29.07
C LEU A 430 0.73 13.14 -30.19
N LYS A 431 0.65 12.61 -31.43
CA LYS A 431 0.06 13.33 -32.58
C LYS A 431 -1.46 13.40 -32.49
N ALA A 432 -2.10 12.34 -31.98
CA ALA A 432 -3.54 12.29 -31.81
C ALA A 432 -4.03 13.15 -30.63
N GLY A 433 -3.12 13.64 -29.77
CA GLY A 433 -3.48 14.24 -28.50
C GLY A 433 -4.16 13.23 -27.57
N ASN A 434 -3.93 11.94 -27.82
CA ASN A 434 -4.49 10.83 -27.08
C ASN A 434 -3.47 10.31 -26.06
N GLY A 435 -3.93 9.51 -25.11
CA GLY A 435 -3.06 8.87 -24.11
C GLY A 435 -3.10 9.52 -22.73
N THR A 436 -2.70 8.73 -21.75
CA THR A 436 -2.75 9.07 -20.33
C THR A 436 -1.65 10.08 -19.97
N GLY A 437 -1.91 10.89 -18.95
CA GLY A 437 -0.92 11.78 -18.36
C GLY A 437 0.27 11.04 -17.76
N ALA A 438 1.30 11.82 -17.43
CA ALA A 438 2.47 11.32 -16.74
C ALA A 438 2.16 10.78 -15.34
N THR A 439 3.03 9.91 -14.86
CA THR A 439 2.91 9.29 -13.53
C THR A 439 3.72 10.04 -12.48
N VAL A 440 3.22 10.04 -11.25
CA VAL A 440 3.94 10.51 -10.06
C VAL A 440 3.79 9.46 -8.98
N ALA A 441 4.85 8.66 -8.78
CA ALA A 441 4.91 7.65 -7.73
C ALA A 441 5.29 8.29 -6.38
N GLU A 442 6.25 9.21 -6.38
CA GLU A 442 6.63 9.94 -5.17
C GLU A 442 6.92 11.40 -5.50
N TRP A 443 6.43 12.30 -4.65
CA TRP A 443 6.78 13.72 -4.63
C TRP A 443 7.16 14.11 -3.20
N ALA A 444 8.44 14.33 -3.00
CA ALA A 444 9.00 14.75 -1.72
C ALA A 444 9.36 16.24 -1.72
N ILE A 445 8.98 16.93 -0.65
CA ILE A 445 9.35 18.33 -0.36
C ILE A 445 10.37 18.31 0.77
N LEU A 446 11.61 18.73 0.50
CA LEU A 446 12.77 18.48 1.37
C LEU A 446 13.19 19.74 2.13
N HIS A 447 13.43 19.63 3.44
CA HIS A 447 13.90 20.73 4.31
C HIS A 447 15.37 20.65 4.71
#